data_AF-A0A9D5GS83-F1
#
_entry.id   AF-A0A9D5GS83-F1
#
_cell.length_a   1.000
_cell.length_b   1.000
_cell.length_c   1.000
_cell.angle_alpha   90.00
_cell.angle_beta   90.00
_cell.angle_gamma   90.00
#
_symmetry.space_group_name_H-M   'P 1'
#
loop_
_entity.id
_entity.type
_entity.pdbx_description
1 polymer ?
#
loop_
_entity_poly.entity_id
_entity_poly.type
_entity_poly.pdbx_seq_one_letter_code
_entity_poly.pdbx_strand_id
1 'polypeptide(L)'
;MIDTLTISKELEEAGLTRSQANAVAHQMRTLTENSLASKENLKTTELSLQKEIEEVRLSLTKEINEVKLSLTKEINSVKVEVKTIEANLQKELRQTSNATIKWVAAMLIGQTALITTLIKIFS
;
A
#
# COMPACT_ATOMS: atom_id res chain seq x y z
N MET A 1 -10.55 -46.17 -1.40
CA MET A 1 -10.28 -46.97 -2.61
C MET A 1 -11.57 -47.69 -2.95
N ILE A 2 -11.99 -47.71 -4.22
CA ILE A 2 -13.19 -48.45 -4.64
C ILE A 2 -12.93 -49.94 -4.42
N ASP A 3 -13.82 -50.61 -3.69
CA ASP A 3 -13.76 -52.05 -3.50
C ASP A 3 -14.42 -52.74 -4.70
N THR A 4 -13.60 -53.08 -5.70
CA THR A 4 -14.06 -53.72 -6.93
C THR A 4 -14.58 -55.14 -6.69
N LEU A 5 -14.16 -55.81 -5.62
CA LEU A 5 -14.60 -57.17 -5.31
C LEU A 5 -16.02 -57.16 -4.74
N THR A 6 -16.30 -56.24 -3.82
CA THR A 6 -17.65 -56.05 -3.28
C THR A 6 -18.62 -55.66 -4.38
N ILE A 7 -18.26 -54.70 -5.24
CA ILE A 7 -19.10 -54.27 -6.37
C ILE A 7 -19.32 -55.41 -7.38
N SER A 8 -18.28 -56.20 -7.71
CA SER A 8 -18.47 -57.35 -8.62
C SER A 8 -19.43 -58.38 -8.03
N LYS A 9 -19.33 -58.67 -6.72
CA LYS A 9 -20.23 -59.62 -6.05
C LYS A 9 -21.68 -59.14 -6.07
N GLU A 10 -21.92 -57.88 -5.75
CA GLU A 10 -23.27 -57.28 -5.78
C GLU A 10 -23.87 -57.32 -7.19
N LEU A 11 -23.07 -57.09 -8.23
CA LEU A 11 -23.51 -57.18 -9.62
C LEU A 11 -23.80 -58.63 -10.05
N GLU A 12 -23.00 -59.60 -9.60
CA GLU A 12 -23.28 -61.03 -9.81
C GLU A 12 -24.59 -61.47 -9.14
N GLU A 13 -24.82 -61.04 -7.89
CA GLU A 13 -26.06 -61.28 -7.15
C GLU A 13 -27.28 -60.60 -7.81
N ALA A 14 -27.07 -59.47 -8.48
CA ALA A 14 -28.08 -58.79 -9.30
C ALA A 14 -28.33 -59.47 -10.67
N GLY A 15 -27.65 -60.58 -10.98
CA GLY A 15 -27.87 -61.38 -12.18
C GLY A 15 -26.94 -61.08 -13.36
N LEU A 16 -25.89 -60.26 -13.18
CA LEU A 16 -24.86 -60.10 -14.22
C LEU A 16 -23.90 -61.29 -14.23
N THR A 17 -23.34 -61.61 -15.40
CA THR A 17 -22.26 -62.60 -15.46
C THR A 17 -21.00 -62.06 -14.78
N ARG A 18 -20.19 -62.95 -14.21
CA ARG A 18 -18.90 -62.60 -13.57
C ARG A 18 -17.98 -61.75 -14.45
N SER A 19 -17.99 -61.96 -15.77
CA SER A 19 -17.21 -61.15 -16.71
C SER A 19 -17.74 -59.72 -16.84
N GLN A 20 -19.08 -59.55 -16.87
CA GLN A 20 -19.71 -58.23 -16.95
C GLN A 20 -19.56 -57.46 -15.64
N ALA A 21 -19.77 -58.14 -14.51
CA ALA A 21 -19.62 -57.55 -13.17
C ALA A 21 -18.19 -57.02 -12.94
N ASN A 22 -17.18 -57.84 -13.26
CA ASN A 22 -15.78 -57.42 -13.20
C ASN A 22 -15.48 -56.24 -14.13
N ALA A 23 -15.97 -56.25 -15.37
CA ALA A 23 -15.73 -55.17 -16.32
C ALA A 23 -16.31 -53.83 -15.82
N VAL A 24 -17.53 -53.84 -15.26
CA VAL A 24 -18.17 -52.64 -14.71
C VAL A 24 -17.43 -52.14 -13.47
N ALA A 25 -17.08 -53.03 -12.53
CA ALA A 25 -16.34 -52.66 -11.32
C ALA A 25 -14.96 -52.05 -11.65
N HIS A 26 -14.24 -52.64 -12.61
CA HIS A 26 -12.97 -52.10 -13.09
C HIS A 26 -13.14 -50.72 -13.73
N GLN A 27 -14.12 -50.57 -14.63
CA GLN A 27 -14.35 -49.29 -15.30
C GLN A 27 -14.71 -48.20 -14.31
N MET A 28 -15.53 -48.51 -13.29
CA MET A 28 -15.91 -47.57 -12.24
C MET A 28 -14.71 -47.15 -11.38
N ARG A 29 -13.81 -48.09 -11.06
CA ARG A 29 -12.54 -47.79 -10.38
C ARG A 29 -11.66 -46.90 -11.25
N THR A 30 -11.47 -47.24 -12.52
CA THR A 30 -10.65 -46.45 -13.45
C THR A 30 -11.18 -45.04 -13.63
N LEU A 31 -12.50 -44.87 -13.80
CA LEU A 31 -13.12 -43.54 -13.90
C LEU A 31 -12.93 -42.74 -12.61
N THR A 32 -13.07 -43.38 -11.45
CA THR A 32 -12.87 -42.75 -10.13
C THR A 32 -11.42 -42.32 -9.93
N GLU A 33 -10.45 -43.19 -10.20
CA GLU A 33 -9.03 -42.91 -10.01
C GLU A 33 -8.50 -41.86 -11.01
N ASN A 34 -9.03 -41.82 -12.24
CA ASN A 34 -8.57 -40.89 -13.26
C ASN A 34 -9.29 -39.53 -13.27
N SER A 35 -10.52 -39.46 -12.75
CA SER A 35 -11.36 -38.25 -12.90
C SER A 35 -11.61 -37.51 -11.59
N LEU A 36 -11.35 -38.15 -10.44
CA LEU A 36 -11.61 -37.53 -9.13
C LEU A 36 -10.30 -37.25 -8.40
N ALA A 37 -10.19 -36.03 -7.88
CA ALA A 37 -9.09 -35.67 -6.99
C ALA A 37 -9.17 -36.54 -5.72
N SER A 38 -8.04 -37.16 -5.35
CA SER A 38 -7.97 -37.90 -4.09
C SER A 38 -7.96 -36.93 -2.90
N LYS A 39 -8.31 -37.43 -1.70
CA LYS A 39 -8.20 -36.67 -0.45
C LYS A 39 -6.76 -36.16 -0.23
N GLU A 40 -5.77 -36.93 -0.66
CA GLU A 40 -4.36 -36.53 -0.57
C GLU A 40 -4.06 -35.37 -1.53
N ASN A 41 -4.52 -35.41 -2.78
CA ASN A 41 -4.35 -34.30 -3.72
C ASN A 41 -5.00 -33.02 -3.19
N LEU A 42 -6.20 -33.14 -2.61
CA LEU A 42 -6.89 -32.00 -2.00
C LEU A 42 -6.13 -31.44 -0.81
N LYS A 43 -5.60 -32.29 0.08
CA LYS A 43 -4.79 -31.85 1.22
C LYS A 43 -3.50 -31.17 0.79
N THR A 44 -2.82 -31.72 -0.22
CA THR A 44 -1.61 -31.09 -0.79
C THR A 44 -1.94 -29.74 -1.42
N THR A 45 -3.06 -29.65 -2.14
CA THR A 45 -3.53 -28.38 -2.73
C THR A 45 -3.88 -27.36 -1.64
N GLU A 46 -4.58 -27.78 -0.58
CA GLU A 46 -4.92 -26.94 0.57
C GLU A 46 -3.67 -26.38 1.24
N LEU A 47 -2.66 -27.22 1.49
CA LEU A 47 -1.38 -26.78 2.07
C LEU A 47 -0.63 -25.82 1.16
N SER A 48 -0.64 -26.04 -0.17
CA SER A 48 -0.04 -25.11 -1.14
C SER A 48 -0.74 -23.75 -1.10
N LEU A 49 -2.08 -23.75 -1.13
CA LEU A 49 -2.86 -22.52 -1.08
C LEU A 49 -2.69 -21.78 0.24
N GLN A 50 -2.62 -22.49 1.38
CA GLN A 50 -2.34 -21.86 2.68
C GLN A 50 -0.96 -21.18 2.68
N LYS A 51 0.04 -21.84 2.09
CA LYS A 51 1.38 -21.26 1.95
C LYS A 51 1.37 -20.03 1.05
N GLU A 52 0.75 -20.10 -0.13
CA GLU A 52 0.63 -18.96 -1.06
C GLU A 52 -0.10 -17.77 -0.41
N ILE A 53 -1.19 -18.03 0.34
CA ILE A 53 -1.91 -17.00 1.08
C ILE A 53 -1.01 -16.34 2.11
N GLU A 54 -0.20 -17.10 2.85
CA GLU A 54 0.71 -16.55 3.85
C GLU A 54 1.84 -15.74 3.20
N GLU A 55 2.40 -16.21 2.09
CA GLU A 55 3.40 -15.47 1.30
C GLU A 55 2.85 -14.13 0.79
N VAL A 56 1.62 -14.12 0.25
CA VAL A 56 0.93 -12.89 -0.17
C VAL A 56 0.70 -11.95 1.01
N ARG A 57 0.26 -12.46 2.17
CA ARG A 57 0.06 -11.65 3.39
C ARG A 57 1.36 -11.01 3.87
N LEU A 58 2.45 -11.75 3.86
CA LEU A 58 3.77 -11.23 4.24
C LEU A 58 4.25 -10.17 3.24
N SER A 59 4.08 -10.38 1.94
CA SER A 59 4.43 -9.38 0.91
C SER A 59 3.64 -8.09 1.08
N LEU A 60 2.31 -8.19 1.22
CA LEU A 60 1.45 -7.03 1.41
C LEU A 60 1.79 -6.28 2.70
N THR A 61 2.08 -6.99 3.79
CA THR A 61 2.50 -6.37 5.06
C THR A 61 3.80 -5.58 4.90
N LYS A 62 4.76 -6.13 4.15
CA LYS A 62 6.02 -5.45 3.84
C LYS A 62 5.78 -4.20 3.00
N GLU A 63 5.04 -4.31 1.91
CA GLU A 63 4.71 -3.18 1.02
C GLU A 63 3.99 -2.05 1.77
N ILE A 64 3.00 -2.39 2.62
CA ILE A 64 2.31 -1.40 3.46
C ILE A 64 3.28 -0.67 4.39
N ASN A 65 4.22 -1.39 5.01
CA ASN A 65 5.21 -0.79 5.89
C ASN A 65 6.19 0.12 5.14
N GLU A 66 6.61 -0.27 3.95
CA GLU A 66 7.47 0.56 3.08
C GLU A 66 6.77 1.85 2.66
N VAL A 67 5.50 1.77 2.22
CA VAL A 67 4.68 2.95 1.90
C VAL A 67 4.52 3.86 3.13
N LYS A 68 4.24 3.29 4.31
CA LYS A 68 4.11 4.07 5.55
C LYS A 68 5.40 4.79 5.92
N LEU A 69 6.56 4.14 5.75
CA LEU A 69 7.87 4.76 5.98
C LEU A 69 8.15 5.89 4.98
N SER A 70 7.85 5.68 3.69
CA SER A 70 8.01 6.71 2.66
C SER A 70 7.16 7.94 2.96
N LEU A 71 5.87 7.74 3.23
CA LEU A 71 4.94 8.83 3.55
C LEU A 71 5.36 9.57 4.83
N THR A 72 5.85 8.86 5.86
CA THR A 72 6.37 9.49 7.08
C THR A 72 7.58 10.37 6.78
N LYS A 73 8.47 9.92 5.90
CA LYS A 73 9.65 10.70 5.47
C LYS A 73 9.23 11.94 4.68
N GLU A 74 8.30 11.80 3.74
CA GLU A 74 7.77 12.91 2.94
C GLU A 74 7.08 13.96 3.80
N ILE A 75 6.20 13.54 4.73
CA ILE A 75 5.55 14.43 5.69
C ILE A 75 6.57 15.21 6.52
N ASN A 76 7.63 14.52 7.00
CA ASN A 76 8.69 15.18 7.76
C ASN A 76 9.49 16.17 6.89
N SER A 77 9.77 15.85 5.62
CA SER A 77 10.42 16.77 4.68
C SER A 77 9.59 18.04 4.49
N VAL A 78 8.31 17.88 4.16
CA VAL A 78 7.37 19.00 3.97
C VAL A 78 7.28 19.84 5.24
N LYS A 79 7.23 19.22 6.43
CA LYS A 79 7.20 19.95 7.71
C LYS A 79 8.47 20.78 7.93
N VAL A 80 9.63 20.28 7.54
CA VAL A 80 10.90 21.04 7.60
C VAL A 80 10.88 22.20 6.60
N GLU A 81 10.46 21.94 5.36
CA GLU A 81 10.35 22.97 4.32
C GLU A 81 9.41 24.11 4.73
N VAL A 82 8.24 23.79 5.27
CA VAL A 82 7.29 24.78 5.78
C VAL A 82 7.92 25.63 6.89
N LYS A 83 8.59 25.03 7.87
CA LYS A 83 9.29 25.78 8.93
C LYS A 83 10.38 26.70 8.39
N THR A 84 11.13 26.24 7.38
CA THR A 84 12.16 27.05 6.73
C THR A 84 11.53 28.23 5.98
N ILE A 85 10.43 28.00 5.26
CA ILE A 85 9.68 29.06 4.57
C ILE A 85 9.16 30.08 5.59
N GLU A 86 8.54 29.65 6.68
CA GLU A 86 8.06 30.52 7.76
C GLU A 86 9.19 31.38 8.35
N ALA A 87 10.34 30.78 8.64
CA ALA A 87 11.50 31.50 9.17
C ALA A 87 12.05 32.53 8.18
N ASN A 88 12.13 32.16 6.89
CA ASN A 88 12.57 33.07 5.84
C ASN A 88 11.60 34.24 5.65
N LEU A 89 10.29 33.98 5.62
CA LEU A 89 9.27 35.03 5.52
C LEU A 89 9.32 35.99 6.72
N GLN A 90 9.48 35.47 7.95
CA GLN A 90 9.65 36.32 9.13
C GLN A 90 10.90 37.20 9.04
N LYS A 91 12.00 36.66 8.51
CA LYS A 91 13.25 37.42 8.30
C LYS A 91 13.05 38.52 7.26
N GLU A 92 12.48 38.20 6.11
CA GLU A 92 12.21 39.16 5.03
C GLU A 92 11.25 40.27 5.47
N LEU A 93 10.21 39.93 6.23
CA LEU A 93 9.30 40.93 6.82
C LEU A 93 10.04 41.88 7.77
N ARG A 94 10.88 41.35 8.67
CA ARG A 94 11.69 42.18 9.57
C ARG A 94 12.66 43.09 8.81
N GLN A 95 13.32 42.56 7.78
CA GLN A 95 14.22 43.34 6.94
C GLN A 95 13.48 44.46 6.22
N THR A 96 12.31 44.16 5.64
CA THR A 96 11.45 45.12 4.96
C THR A 96 10.96 46.21 5.93
N SER A 97 10.44 45.83 7.10
CA SER A 97 10.04 46.78 8.14
C SER A 97 11.18 47.70 8.57
N ASN A 98 12.38 47.14 8.79
CA ASN A 98 13.56 47.94 9.17
C ASN A 98 14.00 48.88 8.04
N ALA A 99 13.95 48.44 6.79
CA ALA A 99 14.26 49.28 5.63
C ALA A 99 13.25 50.44 5.50
N THR A 100 11.96 50.16 5.63
CA THR A 100 10.89 51.16 5.60
C THR A 100 11.08 52.21 6.71
N ILE A 101 11.37 51.78 7.94
CA ILE A 101 11.64 52.69 9.07
C ILE A 101 12.82 53.62 8.75
N LYS A 102 13.92 53.09 8.21
CA LYS A 102 15.09 53.90 7.84
C LYS A 102 14.77 54.94 6.77
N TRP A 103 14.01 54.55 5.74
CA TRP A 103 13.59 55.48 4.69
C TRP A 103 12.67 56.58 5.21
N VAL A 104 11.68 56.23 6.04
CA VAL A 104 10.79 57.21 6.67
C VAL A 104 11.58 58.18 7.56
N ALA A 105 12.51 57.69 8.37
CA ALA A 105 13.35 58.54 9.21
C ALA A 105 14.21 59.52 8.36
N ALA A 106 14.82 59.03 7.29
CA ALA A 106 15.60 59.87 6.37
C ALA A 106 14.72 60.96 5.72
N MET A 107 13.49 60.62 5.32
CA MET A 107 12.53 61.57 4.74
C MET A 107 12.12 62.66 5.73
N LEU A 108 11.84 62.30 6.99
CA LEU A 108 11.51 63.28 8.05
C LEU A 108 12.67 64.24 8.32
N ILE A 109 13.91 63.74 8.36
CA ILE A 109 15.11 64.58 8.52
C ILE A 109 15.26 65.52 7.30
N GLY A 110 15.04 65.02 6.09
CA GLY A 110 15.08 65.85 4.87
C GLY A 110 14.04 66.97 4.87
N GLN A 111 12.79 66.67 5.25
CA GLN A 111 11.72 67.67 5.32
C GLN A 111 12.01 68.76 6.35
N THR A 112 12.51 68.39 7.54
CA THR A 112 12.86 69.37 8.58
C THR A 112 13.98 70.32 8.14
N ALA A 113 15.00 69.81 7.44
CA ALA A 113 16.07 70.65 6.86
C ALA A 113 15.56 71.61 5.77
N LEU A 114 14.60 71.18 4.95
CA LEU A 114 13.97 72.04 3.95
C LEU A 114 13.15 73.16 4.62
N ILE A 115 12.35 72.83 5.64
CA ILE A 115 11.52 73.81 6.36
C ILE A 115 12.39 74.87 7.04
N THR A 116 13.48 74.49 7.72
CA THR A 116 14.38 75.45 8.38
C THR A 116 15.06 76.38 7.38
N THR A 117 15.44 75.87 6.20
CA THR A 117 16.01 76.68 5.13
C THR A 117 15.00 77.67 4.57
N LEU A 118 13.74 77.25 4.35
CA LEU A 118 12.68 78.14 3.88
C LEU A 118 12.40 79.27 4.89
N ILE A 119 12.30 78.95 6.18
CA ILE A 119 12.10 79.97 7.24
C ILE A 119 13.21 81.02 7.19
N LYS A 120 14.47 80.61 6.99
CA LYS A 120 15.61 81.53 6.94
C LYS A 120 15.64 82.42 5.69
N ILE A 121 14.98 82.03 4.60
CA ILE A 121 14.89 82.82 3.36
C ILE A 121 13.76 83.85 3.42
N PHE A 122 12.65 83.52 4.12
CA PHE A 122 11.46 84.37 4.21
C PHE A 122 11.38 85.23 5.49
N SER A 123 12.29 85.02 6.45
CA SER A 123 12.45 85.85 7.66
C SER A 123 13.62 86.81 7.54
#